data_AF-A0AAV7FNQ6-F1
#
_entry.id   AF-A0AAV7FNQ6-F1
#
_cell.length_a   1.000
_cell.length_b   1.000
_cell.length_c   1.000
_cell.angle_alpha   90.00
_cell.angle_beta   90.00
_cell.angle_gamma   90.00
#
_symmetry.space_group_name_H-M   'P 1'
#
loop_
_entity.id
_entity.type
_entity.pdbx_description
1 polymer ?
#
loop_
_entity_poly.entity_id
_entity_poly.type
_entity_poly.pdbx_seq_one_letter_code
_entity_poly.pdbx_strand_id
1 'polypeptide(L)'
;MFLFAFFWASSHSSLAPTVDIGGIWPPKRDWGFRSSGNPFLNTPILPSSGAAVTWAHHAILAGKEKRAVYALVATVSLALVFTGFQGWNITKHPPLFRIVFMVLPFS
;
A
#
# COMPACT_ATOMS: atom_id res chain seq x y z
N MET A 1 11.39 -14.76 0.93
CA MET A 1 11.04 -13.94 2.11
C MET A 1 11.39 -12.45 1.90
N PHE A 2 10.86 -11.82 0.84
CA PHE A 2 11.20 -10.44 0.47
C PHE A 2 10.39 -9.39 1.28
N LEU A 3 9.06 -9.50 1.30
CA LEU A 3 8.20 -8.60 2.09
C LEU A 3 8.40 -8.74 3.61
N PHE A 4 8.74 -9.95 4.06
CA PHE A 4 9.02 -10.22 5.47
C PHE A 4 10.25 -9.45 5.97
N ALA A 5 11.28 -9.27 5.14
CA ALA A 5 12.46 -8.49 5.50
C ALA A 5 12.11 -7.01 5.74
N PHE A 6 11.22 -6.44 4.92
CA PHE A 6 10.74 -5.07 5.09
C PHE A 6 9.84 -4.91 6.33
N PHE A 7 8.98 -5.90 6.58
CA PHE A 7 8.18 -5.93 7.80
C PHE A 7 9.07 -5.97 9.04
N TRP A 8 10.06 -6.87 9.06
CA TRP A 8 11.01 -7.01 10.15
C TRP A 8 11.81 -5.71 10.40
N ALA A 9 12.35 -5.09 9.36
CA ALA A 9 13.10 -3.84 9.46
C ALA A 9 12.23 -2.69 10.02
N SER A 10 10.96 -2.61 9.60
CA SER A 10 10.00 -1.61 10.11
C SER A 10 9.65 -1.85 11.58
N SER A 11 9.43 -3.11 11.98
CA SER A 11 9.13 -3.46 13.37
C SER A 11 10.33 -3.20 14.28
N HIS A 12 11.54 -3.59 13.86
CA HIS A 12 12.76 -3.36 14.63
C HIS A 12 13.00 -1.87 14.89
N SER A 13 12.84 -1.03 13.85
CA SER A 13 13.02 0.42 13.95
C SER A 13 11.94 1.13 14.79
N SER A 14 10.72 0.56 14.86
CA SER A 14 9.62 1.14 15.66
C SER A 14 9.67 0.72 17.13
N LEU A 15 10.19 -0.48 17.43
CA LEU A 15 10.28 -1.02 18.78
C LEU A 15 11.46 -0.44 19.58
N ALA A 16 12.56 -0.09 18.91
CA ALA A 16 13.75 0.48 19.52
C ALA A 16 14.29 1.66 18.68
N PRO A 17 13.63 2.83 18.72
CA PRO A 17 14.08 4.00 17.97
C PRO A 17 15.45 4.48 18.48
N THR A 18 16.35 4.85 17.56
CA THR A 18 17.67 5.36 17.91
C THR A 18 17.60 6.72 18.59
N VAL A 19 18.60 7.02 19.42
CA VAL A 19 18.67 8.27 20.21
C VAL A 19 18.68 9.53 19.33
N ASP A 20 19.20 9.43 18.10
CA ASP A 20 19.24 10.50 17.11
C ASP A 20 17.86 11.01 16.67
N ILE A 21 16.80 10.22 16.89
CA ILE A 21 15.41 10.53 16.55
C ILE A 21 14.63 11.07 17.78
N GLY A 22 15.28 11.15 18.94
CA GLY A 22 14.64 11.54 20.21
C GLY A 22 13.95 10.39 20.95
N GLY A 23 14.27 9.13 20.61
CA GLY A 23 13.80 7.94 21.35
C GLY A 23 12.29 7.69 21.31
N ILE A 24 11.55 8.40 20.46
CA ILE A 24 10.10 8.31 20.32
C ILE A 24 9.76 8.05 18.86
N TRP A 25 8.95 7.02 18.62
CA TRP A 25 8.35 6.78 17.31
C TRP A 25 6.86 7.12 17.35
N PRO A 26 6.32 7.88 16.39
CA PRO A 26 7.01 8.53 15.25
C PRO A 26 7.83 9.77 15.68
N PRO A 27 8.94 10.08 14.96
CA PRO A 27 9.74 11.27 15.21
C PRO A 27 8.89 12.54 15.29
N LYS A 28 9.20 13.40 16.25
CA LYS A 28 8.60 14.73 16.40
C LYS A 28 9.18 15.66 15.33
N ARG A 29 8.73 15.55 14.09
CA ARG A 29 9.18 16.40 12.99
C ARG A 29 7.94 16.82 12.21
N ASP A 30 7.62 18.12 12.26
CA ASP A 30 6.37 18.76 11.82
C ASP A 30 6.06 18.70 10.32
N TRP A 31 6.78 17.89 9.53
CA TRP A 31 6.45 17.65 8.12
C TRP A 31 5.45 16.50 8.04
N GLY A 32 4.17 16.81 8.25
CA GLY A 32 3.10 16.10 7.57
C GLY A 32 3.05 14.58 7.78
N PHE A 33 3.57 14.06 8.89
CA PHE A 33 3.29 12.69 9.34
C PHE A 33 1.87 12.64 9.93
N ARG A 34 0.88 13.18 9.19
CA ARG A 34 -0.44 12.58 9.24
C ARG A 34 -0.22 11.20 8.69
N SER A 35 -0.32 10.18 9.56
CA SER A 35 -0.62 8.82 9.13
C SER A 35 -1.67 8.98 8.04
N SER A 36 -1.27 8.77 6.78
CA SER A 36 -2.06 9.10 5.60
C SER A 36 -3.11 8.03 5.40
N GLY A 37 -3.91 7.76 6.43
CA GLY A 37 -5.11 8.57 6.65
C GLY A 37 -6.04 8.82 5.48
N ASN A 38 -5.85 8.17 4.34
CA ASN A 38 -6.97 7.80 3.49
C ASN A 38 -6.93 6.28 3.23
N PRO A 39 -6.94 5.43 4.29
CA PRO A 39 -7.32 4.03 4.12
C PRO A 39 -8.72 3.93 3.47
N PHE A 40 -9.55 4.98 3.53
CA PHE A 40 -10.89 4.99 2.96
C PHE A 40 -11.00 4.68 1.46
N LEU A 41 -10.03 5.04 0.62
CA LEU A 41 -10.17 4.88 -0.84
C LEU A 41 -9.47 3.62 -1.34
N ASN A 42 -8.30 3.31 -0.81
CA ASN A 42 -7.50 2.17 -1.24
C ASN A 42 -7.99 0.83 -0.65
N THR A 43 -8.62 0.86 0.54
CA THR A 43 -9.10 -0.33 1.24
C THR A 43 -10.31 -0.99 0.60
N PRO A 44 -11.27 -0.30 -0.04
CA PRO A 44 -12.33 -0.98 -0.79
C PRO A 44 -11.87 -1.39 -2.21
N ILE A 45 -11.03 -0.62 -2.88
CA ILE A 45 -10.65 -0.88 -4.28
C ILE A 45 -9.86 -2.20 -4.42
N LEU A 46 -8.92 -2.49 -3.52
CA LEU A 46 -8.15 -3.74 -3.56
C LEU A 46 -9.03 -5.00 -3.37
N PRO A 47 -9.82 -5.12 -2.29
CA PRO A 47 -10.73 -6.25 -2.08
C PRO A 47 -11.80 -6.35 -3.16
N SER A 48 -12.35 -5.23 -3.64
CA SER A 48 -13.32 -5.23 -4.74
C SER A 48 -12.71 -5.73 -6.05
N SER A 49 -11.45 -5.40 -6.35
CA SER A 49 -10.74 -5.95 -7.51
C SER A 49 -10.50 -7.47 -7.36
N GLY A 50 -10.19 -7.95 -6.16
CA GLY A 50 -10.11 -9.38 -5.85
C GLY A 50 -11.44 -10.11 -6.04
N ALA A 51 -12.54 -9.52 -5.56
CA ALA A 51 -13.89 -10.05 -5.77
C ALA A 51 -14.29 -10.09 -7.26
N ALA A 52 -13.89 -9.08 -8.05
CA ALA A 52 -14.11 -9.04 -9.50
C ALA A 52 -13.32 -10.13 -10.25
N VAL A 53 -12.10 -10.45 -9.82
CA VAL A 53 -11.32 -11.58 -10.35
C VAL A 53 -11.97 -12.91 -10.00
N THR A 54 -12.44 -13.11 -8.77
CA THR A 54 -13.19 -14.30 -8.38
C THR A 54 -14.46 -14.46 -9.21
N TRP A 55 -15.15 -13.35 -9.51
CA TRP A 55 -16.31 -13.36 -10.39
C TRP A 55 -15.96 -13.69 -11.84
N ALA A 56 -14.85 -13.16 -12.36
CA ALA A 56 -14.33 -13.52 -13.68
C ALA A 56 -14.00 -15.01 -13.76
N HIS A 57 -13.36 -15.57 -12.72
CA HIS A 57 -13.04 -17.00 -12.63
C HIS A 57 -14.31 -17.86 -12.68
N HIS A 58 -15.32 -17.53 -11.87
CA HIS A 58 -16.61 -18.24 -11.90
C HIS A 58 -17.37 -18.06 -13.23
N ALA A 59 -17.25 -16.91 -13.90
CA ALA A 59 -17.89 -16.69 -15.20
C ALA A 59 -17.25 -17.53 -16.33
N ILE A 60 -15.93 -17.75 -16.26
CA ILE A 60 -15.21 -18.64 -17.19
C ILE A 60 -15.66 -20.09 -16.97
N LEU A 61 -15.71 -20.55 -15.72
CA LEU A 61 -16.19 -21.90 -15.38
C LEU A 61 -17.65 -22.15 -15.83
N ALA A 62 -18.48 -21.12 -15.81
CA ALA A 62 -19.87 -21.18 -16.27
C ALA A 62 -20.04 -21.04 -17.80
N GLY A 63 -18.95 -20.96 -18.58
CA GLY A 63 -18.98 -20.80 -20.04
C GLY A 63 -19.50 -19.44 -20.52
N LYS A 64 -19.55 -18.43 -19.65
CA LYS A 64 -20.09 -17.09 -19.96
C LYS A 64 -18.98 -16.11 -20.30
N GLU A 65 -18.40 -16.27 -21.49
CA GLU A 65 -17.23 -15.51 -21.97
C GLU A 65 -17.43 -13.99 -21.90
N LYS A 66 -18.59 -13.48 -22.34
CA LYS A 66 -18.89 -12.04 -22.31
C LYS A 66 -18.81 -11.47 -20.88
N ARG A 67 -19.32 -12.20 -19.88
CA ARG A 67 -19.31 -11.77 -18.47
C ARG A 67 -17.91 -11.83 -17.86
N ALA A 68 -17.10 -12.80 -18.27
CA ALA A 68 -15.70 -12.88 -17.87
C ALA A 68 -14.92 -11.66 -18.38
N VAL A 69 -15.10 -11.26 -19.64
CA VAL A 69 -14.45 -10.07 -20.21
C VAL A 69 -14.88 -8.80 -19.49
N TYR A 70 -16.19 -8.61 -19.22
CA TYR A 70 -16.65 -7.44 -18.46
C TYR A 70 -16.06 -7.37 -17.05
N ALA A 71 -16.00 -8.50 -16.33
CA ALA A 71 -15.40 -8.55 -15.00
C ALA A 71 -13.90 -8.23 -15.02
N LEU A 72 -13.18 -8.73 -16.04
CA LEU A 72 -11.75 -8.49 -16.19
C LEU A 72 -11.43 -7.02 -16.54
N VAL A 73 -12.22 -6.40 -17.42
CA VAL A 73 -12.13 -4.97 -17.73
C VAL A 73 -12.41 -4.12 -16.49
N ALA A 74 -13.40 -4.49 -15.67
CA ALA A 74 -13.69 -3.81 -14.41
C ALA A 74 -12.52 -3.89 -13.42
N THR A 75 -11.88 -5.06 -13.28
CA THR A 75 -10.69 -5.25 -12.44
C THR A 75 -9.53 -4.34 -12.87
N VAL A 76 -9.21 -4.32 -14.17
CA VAL A 76 -8.10 -3.49 -14.69
C VAL A 76 -8.40 -2.00 -14.50
N SER A 77 -9.65 -1.59 -14.71
CA SER A 77 -10.08 -0.21 -14.52
C SER A 77 -9.92 0.23 -13.05
N LEU A 78 -10.33 -0.61 -12.10
CA LEU A 78 -10.13 -0.36 -10.67
C LEU A 78 -8.64 -0.29 -10.29
N ALA A 79 -7.82 -1.17 -10.87
CA ALA A 79 -6.38 -1.18 -10.62
C ALA A 79 -5.69 0.11 -11.12
N LEU A 80 -6.07 0.61 -12.31
CA LEU A 80 -5.55 1.87 -12.85
C LEU A 80 -5.92 3.07 -11.98
N VAL A 81 -7.17 3.12 -11.51
CA VAL A 81 -7.63 4.16 -10.58
C VAL A 81 -6.81 4.11 -9.29
N PHE A 82 -6.58 2.93 -8.72
CA PHE A 82 -5.74 2.76 -7.55
C PHE A 82 -4.31 3.27 -7.77
N THR A 83 -3.65 2.87 -8.87
CA THR A 83 -2.27 3.29 -9.17
C THR A 83 -2.18 4.81 -9.36
N GLY A 84 -3.17 5.43 -10.00
CA GLY A 84 -3.23 6.90 -10.15
C GLY A 84 -3.33 7.62 -8.81
N PHE A 85 -4.20 7.16 -7.92
CA PHE A 85 -4.32 7.70 -6.55
C PHE A 85 -3.03 7.50 -5.73
N GLN A 86 -2.38 6.34 -5.87
CA GLN A 86 -1.11 6.06 -5.20
C GLN A 86 0.01 7.00 -5.68
N GLY A 87 0.11 7.26 -6.99
CA GLY A 87 1.12 8.19 -7.54
C GLY A 87 0.95 9.63 -7.05
N TRP A 88 -0.29 10.12 -6.99
CA TRP A 88 -0.59 11.44 -6.44
C TRP A 88 -0.25 11.54 -4.95
N ASN A 89 -0.62 10.53 -4.16
CA ASN A 89 -0.36 10.51 -2.72
C ASN A 89 1.14 10.49 -2.41
N ILE A 90 1.92 9.66 -3.12
CA ILE A 90 3.38 9.56 -2.95
C ILE A 90 4.08 10.89 -3.24
N THR A 91 3.55 11.69 -4.18
CA THR A 91 4.11 13.01 -4.50
C THR A 91 3.91 14.02 -3.37
N LYS A 92 2.76 13.96 -2.68
CA LYS A 92 2.46 14.86 -1.54
C LYS A 92 3.04 14.37 -0.21
N HIS A 93 3.08 13.05 -0.02
CA HIS A 93 3.50 12.41 1.21
C HIS A 93 4.57 11.36 0.89
N PRO A 94 5.84 11.60 1.23
CA PRO A 94 6.89 10.63 0.97
C PRO A 94 6.65 9.35 1.80
N PRO A 95 7.06 8.18 1.28
CA PRO A 95 6.80 6.90 1.94
C PRO A 95 7.54 6.82 3.29
N LEU A 96 6.87 6.21 4.27
CA LEU A 96 7.39 5.91 5.62
C LEU A 96 8.77 5.24 5.60
N PHE A 97 8.99 4.42 4.57
CA PHE A 97 10.21 3.69 4.33
C PHE A 97 11.43 4.58 4.09
N ARG A 98 11.23 5.77 3.49
CA ARG A 98 12.30 6.76 3.34
C ARG A 98 12.82 7.26 4.69
N ILE A 99 11.98 7.24 5.72
CA ILE A 99 12.33 7.70 7.07
C ILE A 99 13.06 6.59 7.80
N VAL A 100 12.58 5.34 7.71
CA VAL A 100 13.25 4.16 8.27
C VAL A 100 14.69 4.03 7.73
N PHE A 101 14.91 4.29 6.44
CA PHE A 101 16.23 4.22 5.81
C PHE A 101 17.09 5.47 6.02
N MET A 102 16.49 6.61 6.34
CA MET A 102 17.22 7.83 6.71
C MET A 102 17.68 7.81 8.17
N VAL A 103 17.09 6.92 8.97
CA VAL A 103 17.39 6.66 10.38
C VAL A 103 18.40 5.53 10.57
N LEU A 104 18.45 4.57 9.64
CA LEU A 104 19.48 3.55 9.62
C LEU A 104 20.79 4.17 9.15
N PRO A 105 21.83 4.25 9.99
CA PRO A 105 23.15 4.61 9.52
C PRO A 105 23.65 3.45 8.67
N PHE A 106 23.47 3.53 7.35
CA PHE A 106 24.31 2.75 6.45
C PHE A 106 25.71 3.35 6.51
N SER A 107 26.51 2.90 7.48
CA SER A 107 27.96 2.72 7.29
C SER A 107 28.20 1.40 6.58
#